data_AF-A0A2G8SYV8-F1
#
_entry.id   AF-A0A2G8SYV8-F1
#
_cell.length_a   1.000
_cell.length_b   1.000
_cell.length_c   1.000
_cell.angle_alpha   90.00
_cell.angle_beta   90.00
_cell.angle_gamma   90.00
#
_symmetry.space_group_name_H-M   'P 1'
#
loop_
_entity.id
_entity.type
_entity.pdbx_description
1 polymer ?
#
loop_
_entity_poly.entity_id
_entity_poly.type
_entity_poly.pdbx_seq_one_letter_code
_entity_poly.pdbx_strand_id
1 'polypeptide(L)'
;MRRLYDTCHWRKIEKFLIPAIHRATHDADQLLLDLERLNNAAAVAMGEVAERFAGLSIDSADRVTEFCASVDAFCNALLQRLAREEQELFPVARTVISGEAWFSIANKMLAHEAYVQETRPVRPGPAPAAVPANGRLADQRAARITLTH
;
A
#
# COMPACT_ATOMS: atom_id res chain seq x y z
N MET A 1 0.35 4.28 -3.38
CA MET A 1 0.22 4.72 -1.97
C MET A 1 -0.54 3.73 -1.08
N ARG A 2 -1.74 3.24 -1.44
CA ARG A 2 -2.46 2.22 -0.63
C ARG A 2 -1.62 0.99 -0.25
N ARG A 3 -0.82 0.45 -1.19
CA ARG A 3 0.14 -0.64 -0.90
C ARG A 3 1.26 -0.26 0.08
N LEU A 4 1.68 1.00 0.14
CA LEU A 4 2.71 1.49 1.06
C LEU A 4 2.15 1.61 2.49
N TYR A 5 0.89 2.04 2.59
CA TYR A 5 0.13 2.03 3.85
C TYR A 5 -0.18 0.59 4.32
N ASP A 6 -0.54 -0.30 3.39
CA ASP A 6 -0.81 -1.71 3.67
C ASP A 6 0.45 -2.57 3.88
N THR A 7 1.66 -2.04 3.62
CA THR A 7 2.88 -2.85 3.71
C THR A 7 3.11 -3.33 5.14
N CYS A 8 3.52 -4.60 5.24
CA CYS A 8 3.57 -5.47 6.41
C CYS A 8 4.09 -4.82 7.72
N HIS A 9 4.98 -3.84 7.63
CA HIS A 9 5.62 -3.21 8.79
C HIS A 9 4.61 -2.54 9.73
N TRP A 10 3.64 -1.79 9.19
CA TRP A 10 2.63 -1.12 10.00
C TRP A 10 1.75 -2.11 10.76
N ARG A 11 1.32 -3.15 10.05
CA ARG A 11 0.52 -4.22 10.64
C ARG A 11 1.27 -4.93 11.76
N LYS A 12 2.61 -5.03 11.70
CA LYS A 12 3.37 -5.68 12.78
C LYS A 12 3.38 -4.86 14.06
N ILE A 13 3.62 -3.55 13.97
CA ILE A 13 3.59 -2.66 15.13
C ILE A 13 2.20 -2.68 15.78
N GLU A 14 1.16 -2.47 14.97
CA GLU A 14 -0.24 -2.49 15.42
C GLU A 14 -0.66 -3.82 16.03
N LYS A 15 -0.33 -4.93 15.35
CA LYS A 15 -0.84 -6.26 15.73
C LYS A 15 -0.10 -6.87 16.90
N PHE A 16 1.17 -6.55 17.08
CA PHE A 16 2.02 -7.26 18.04
C PHE A 16 2.66 -6.35 19.08
N LEU A 17 3.19 -5.20 18.66
CA LEU A 17 3.99 -4.36 19.55
C LEU A 17 3.13 -3.47 20.45
N ILE A 18 2.17 -2.74 19.88
CA ILE A 18 1.25 -1.87 20.62
C ILE A 18 0.49 -2.66 21.71
N PRO A 19 -0.12 -3.83 21.41
CA PRO A 19 -0.79 -4.62 22.43
C PRO A 19 0.16 -5.16 23.51
N ALA A 20 1.43 -5.41 23.17
CA ALA A 20 2.41 -5.86 24.15
C ALA A 20 2.81 -4.75 25.11
N ILE A 21 3.01 -3.53 24.61
CA ILE A 21 3.31 -2.35 25.42
C ILE A 21 2.13 -2.02 26.34
N HIS A 22 0.91 -1.96 25.80
CA HIS A 22 -0.30 -1.68 26.58
C HIS A 22 -0.53 -2.71 27.71
N ARG A 23 -0.14 -3.98 27.51
CA ARG A 23 -0.22 -4.98 28.59
C ARG A 23 0.89 -4.84 29.63
N ALA A 24 2.02 -4.25 29.26
CA ALA A 24 3.19 -4.12 30.11
C ALA A 24 3.18 -2.82 30.93
N THR A 25 2.60 -1.74 30.40
CA THR A 25 2.45 -0.46 31.11
C THR A 25 1.28 0.36 30.56
N HIS A 26 0.67 1.16 31.43
CA HIS A 26 -0.32 2.19 31.06
C HIS A 26 0.32 3.58 30.89
N ASP A 27 1.58 3.76 31.29
CA ASP A 27 2.28 5.05 31.16
C ASP A 27 2.46 5.46 29.69
N ALA A 28 2.33 4.51 28.78
CA ALA A 28 2.43 4.72 27.34
C ALA A 28 1.08 5.00 26.65
N ASP A 29 -0.05 4.98 27.36
CA ASP A 29 -1.39 5.02 26.75
C ASP A 29 -1.59 6.27 25.87
N GLN A 30 -1.14 7.44 26.35
CA GLN A 30 -1.22 8.67 25.57
C GLN A 30 -0.40 8.61 24.28
N LEU A 31 0.78 8.00 24.32
CA LEU A 31 1.61 7.79 23.13
C LEU A 31 0.91 6.85 22.14
N LEU A 32 0.31 5.75 22.63
CA LEU A 32 -0.41 4.79 21.80
C LEU A 32 -1.63 5.45 21.11
N LEU A 33 -2.38 6.29 21.83
CA LEU A 33 -3.49 7.07 21.27
C LEU A 33 -3.03 8.08 20.22
N ASP A 34 -1.89 8.75 20.44
CA ASP A 34 -1.32 9.69 19.48
C ASP A 34 -0.89 8.97 18.18
N LEU A 35 -0.31 7.77 18.28
CA LEU A 35 0.06 6.95 17.12
C LEU A 35 -1.17 6.45 16.34
N GLU A 36 -2.26 6.10 17.04
CA GLU A 36 -3.53 5.75 16.41
C GLU A 36 -4.15 6.96 15.69
N ARG A 37 -4.12 8.15 16.31
CA ARG A 37 -4.60 9.38 15.68
C ARG A 37 -3.85 9.69 14.38
N LEU A 38 -2.52 9.57 14.39
CA LEU A 38 -1.69 9.78 13.20
C LEU A 38 -1.99 8.75 12.11
N ASN A 39 -2.25 7.50 12.49
CA ASN A 39 -2.70 6.48 11.55
C ASN A 39 -4.01 6.85 10.87
N ASN A 40 -4.99 7.24 11.66
CA ASN A 40 -6.31 7.59 11.17
C ASN A 40 -6.23 8.83 10.26
N ALA A 41 -5.39 9.82 10.60
CA ALA A 41 -5.14 10.97 9.74
C ALA A 41 -4.53 10.56 8.38
N ALA A 42 -3.54 9.66 8.38
CA ALA A 42 -2.95 9.12 7.16
C ALA A 42 -3.98 8.33 6.33
N ALA A 43 -4.80 7.50 6.99
CA ALA A 43 -5.84 6.72 6.34
C ALA A 43 -6.92 7.60 5.69
N VAL A 44 -7.36 8.65 6.39
CA VAL A 44 -8.32 9.63 5.87
C VAL A 44 -7.75 10.35 4.66
N ALA A 45 -6.53 10.91 4.76
CA ALA A 45 -5.88 11.58 3.63
C ALA A 45 -5.77 10.66 2.40
N MET A 46 -5.43 9.39 2.60
CA MET A 46 -5.40 8.41 1.52
C MET A 46 -6.76 8.04 0.96
N GLY A 47 -7.78 7.93 1.81
CA GLY A 47 -9.16 7.71 1.40
C GLY A 47 -9.65 8.86 0.53
N GLU A 48 -9.37 10.10 0.92
CA GLU A 48 -9.71 11.28 0.12
C GLU A 48 -9.03 11.26 -1.24
N VAL A 49 -7.75 10.91 -1.32
CA VAL A 49 -7.05 10.75 -2.62
C VAL A 49 -7.71 9.66 -3.46
N ALA A 50 -8.02 8.52 -2.86
CA ALA A 50 -8.60 7.39 -3.57
C ALA A 50 -10.01 7.70 -4.11
N GLU A 51 -10.88 8.31 -3.30
CA GLU A 51 -12.26 8.61 -3.67
C GLU A 51 -12.35 9.81 -4.63
N ARG A 52 -11.64 10.91 -4.35
CA ARG A 52 -11.74 12.14 -5.16
C ARG A 52 -11.08 12.02 -6.52
N PHE A 53 -10.09 11.13 -6.68
CA PHE A 53 -9.34 10.98 -7.92
C PHE A 53 -9.55 9.63 -8.60
N ALA A 54 -10.48 8.79 -8.11
CA ALA A 54 -10.87 7.56 -8.79
C ALA A 54 -11.51 7.88 -10.15
N GLY A 55 -10.80 7.57 -11.24
CA GLY A 55 -11.34 7.67 -12.60
C GLY A 55 -11.57 9.09 -13.13
N LEU A 56 -11.11 10.11 -12.40
CA LEU A 56 -11.16 11.50 -12.84
C LEU A 56 -9.80 11.94 -13.39
N SER A 57 -9.84 12.71 -14.49
CA SER A 57 -8.63 13.33 -15.01
C SER A 57 -8.24 14.54 -14.17
N ILE A 58 -6.94 14.69 -13.86
CA ILE A 58 -6.37 15.79 -13.09
C ILE A 58 -5.90 16.87 -14.07
N ASP A 59 -6.86 17.51 -14.73
CA ASP A 59 -6.57 18.37 -15.90
C ASP A 59 -6.61 19.87 -15.58
N SER A 60 -6.87 20.24 -14.33
CA SER A 60 -6.85 21.63 -13.87
C SER A 60 -5.79 21.85 -12.80
N ALA A 61 -5.21 23.05 -12.78
CA ALA A 61 -4.23 23.45 -11.78
C ALA A 61 -4.78 23.32 -10.34
N ASP A 62 -6.06 23.62 -10.14
CA ASP A 62 -6.73 23.47 -8.84
C ASP A 62 -6.77 21.99 -8.40
N ARG A 63 -7.12 21.07 -9.30
CA ARG A 63 -7.14 19.63 -9.01
C ARG A 63 -5.76 19.07 -8.74
N VAL A 64 -4.73 19.55 -9.44
CA VAL A 64 -3.34 19.18 -9.15
C VAL A 64 -2.96 19.65 -7.74
N THR A 65 -3.33 20.89 -7.38
CA THR A 65 -3.03 21.48 -6.07
C THR A 65 -3.70 20.69 -4.95
N GLU A 66 -4.98 20.35 -5.09
CA GLU A 66 -5.71 19.52 -4.13
C GLU A 66 -5.10 18.12 -4.00
N PHE A 67 -4.74 17.48 -5.12
CA PHE A 67 -4.07 16.18 -5.09
C PHE A 67 -2.75 16.23 -4.33
N CYS A 68 -1.90 17.21 -4.63
CA CYS A 68 -0.63 17.43 -3.94
C CYS A 68 -0.84 17.65 -2.44
N ALA A 69 -1.80 18.50 -2.06
CA ALA A 69 -2.10 18.76 -0.65
C ALA A 69 -2.53 17.49 0.11
N SER A 70 -3.36 16.63 -0.48
CA SER A 70 -3.76 15.37 0.15
C SER A 70 -2.60 14.37 0.26
N VAL A 71 -1.71 14.31 -0.74
CA VAL A 71 -0.49 13.49 -0.68
C VAL A 71 0.46 14.01 0.40
N ASP A 72 0.66 15.32 0.49
CA ASP A 72 1.50 15.94 1.51
C ASP A 72 0.95 15.69 2.92
N ALA A 73 -0.36 15.80 3.10
CA ALA A 73 -1.02 15.49 4.37
C ALA A 73 -0.79 14.02 4.79
N PHE A 74 -0.91 13.08 3.85
CA PHE A 74 -0.60 11.67 4.09
C PHE A 74 0.86 11.46 4.47
N CYS A 75 1.79 11.99 3.68
CA CYS A 75 3.23 11.88 3.92
C CYS A 75 3.62 12.47 5.29
N ASN A 76 3.09 13.64 5.63
CA ASN A 76 3.36 14.30 6.91
C ASN A 76 2.85 13.48 8.09
N ALA A 77 1.63 12.94 8.02
CA ALA A 77 1.08 12.08 9.07
C ALA A 77 1.94 10.82 9.28
N LEU A 78 2.41 10.20 8.20
CA LEU A 78 3.32 9.04 8.27
C LEU A 78 4.68 9.41 8.86
N LEU A 79 5.30 10.49 8.41
CA LEU A 79 6.60 10.93 8.92
C LEU A 79 6.54 11.24 10.42
N GLN A 80 5.48 11.93 10.86
CA GLN A 80 5.26 12.21 12.29
C GLN A 80 5.11 10.92 13.09
N ARG A 81 4.38 9.94 12.58
CA ARG A 81 4.25 8.66 13.27
C ARG A 81 5.57 7.92 13.32
N LEU A 82 6.29 7.78 12.21
CA LEU A 82 7.60 7.11 12.19
C LEU A 82 8.59 7.75 13.18
N ALA A 83 8.61 9.08 13.25
CA ALA A 83 9.44 9.80 14.22
C ALA A 83 9.07 9.42 15.67
N ARG A 84 7.78 9.38 16.02
CA ARG A 84 7.33 8.97 17.35
C ARG A 84 7.59 7.48 17.63
N GLU A 85 7.46 6.62 16.63
CA GLU A 85 7.80 5.20 16.78
C GLU A 85 9.28 5.03 17.14
N GLU A 86 10.16 5.73 16.42
CA GLU A 86 11.61 5.66 16.64
C GLU A 86 12.05 6.29 17.97
N GLN A 87 11.53 7.48 18.27
CA GLN A 87 11.98 8.32 19.38
C GLN A 87 11.31 8.01 20.71
N GLU A 88 10.11 7.43 20.70
CA GLU A 88 9.31 7.21 21.92
C GLU A 88 8.89 5.74 22.05
N LEU A 89 8.23 5.16 21.03
CA LEU A 89 7.64 3.82 21.13
C LEU A 89 8.71 2.73 21.34
N PHE A 90 9.77 2.72 20.53
CA PHE A 90 10.81 1.70 20.64
C PHE A 90 11.62 1.81 21.94
N PRO A 91 11.99 3.00 22.44
CA PRO A 91 12.50 3.15 23.79
C PRO A 91 11.60 2.53 24.86
N VAL A 92 10.30 2.87 24.88
CA VAL A 92 9.34 2.30 25.83
C VAL A 92 9.27 0.78 25.69
N ALA A 93 9.18 0.25 24.47
CA ALA A 93 9.13 -1.18 24.22
C ALA A 93 10.36 -1.90 24.79
N ARG A 94 11.55 -1.33 24.61
CA ARG A 94 12.81 -1.89 25.13
C ARG A 94 12.85 -1.91 26.66
N THR A 95 12.19 -0.97 27.33
CA THR A 95 12.20 -0.89 28.80
C THR A 95 11.16 -1.79 29.45
N VAL A 96 9.98 -1.93 28.84
CA VAL A 96 8.84 -2.61 29.49
C VAL A 96 8.64 -4.06 29.06
N ILE A 97 9.17 -4.47 27.91
CA ILE A 97 9.00 -5.83 27.39
C ILE A 97 10.22 -6.68 27.79
N SER A 98 9.97 -7.80 28.46
CA SER A 98 11.02 -8.75 28.83
C SER A 98 11.63 -9.44 27.60
N GLY A 99 12.86 -9.96 27.72
CA GLY A 99 13.52 -10.66 26.61
C GLY A 99 12.74 -11.86 26.08
N GLU A 100 12.11 -12.63 26.96
CA GLU A 100 11.24 -13.75 26.57
C GLU A 100 9.99 -13.27 25.82
N ALA A 101 9.35 -12.18 26.30
CA ALA A 101 8.21 -11.59 25.63
C ALA A 101 8.61 -11.04 24.24
N TRP A 102 9.78 -10.42 24.12
CA TRP A 102 10.35 -10.00 22.83
C TRP A 102 10.53 -11.17 21.87
N PHE A 103 11.07 -12.29 22.34
CA PHE A 103 11.23 -13.49 21.53
C PHE A 103 9.87 -14.05 21.07
N SER A 104 8.87 -14.10 21.97
CA SER A 104 7.50 -14.50 21.63
C SER A 104 6.87 -13.59 20.56
N ILE A 105 7.05 -12.28 20.69
CA ILE A 105 6.56 -11.28 19.72
C ILE A 105 7.22 -11.51 18.36
N ALA A 106 8.54 -11.68 18.31
CA ALA A 106 9.27 -11.93 17.07
C ALA A 106 8.77 -13.19 16.37
N ASN A 107 8.57 -14.29 17.10
CA ASN A 107 8.04 -15.53 16.53
C ASN A 107 6.64 -15.35 15.95
N LYS A 108 5.76 -14.60 16.65
CA LYS A 108 4.41 -14.28 16.14
C LYS A 108 4.48 -13.43 14.86
N MET A 109 5.41 -12.49 14.78
CA MET A 109 5.63 -11.69 13.57
C MET A 109 6.07 -12.55 12.38
N LEU A 110 7.03 -13.47 12.59
CA LEU A 110 7.53 -14.37 11.54
C LEU A 110 6.44 -15.35 11.06
N ALA A 111 5.70 -15.96 11.99
CA ALA A 111 4.60 -16.86 11.66
C ALA A 111 3.50 -16.14 10.86
N HIS A 112 3.21 -14.88 11.22
CA HIS A 112 2.26 -14.07 10.47
C HIS A 112 2.75 -13.73 9.07
N GLU A 113 4.04 -13.46 8.89
CA GLU A 113 4.60 -13.24 7.55
C GLU A 113 4.52 -14.47 6.67
N ALA A 114 4.88 -15.65 7.21
CA ALA A 114 4.74 -16.91 6.49
C ALA A 114 3.29 -17.13 6.04
N TYR A 115 2.33 -16.94 6.94
CA TYR A 115 0.90 -17.05 6.63
C TYR A 115 0.46 -16.07 5.54
N VAL A 116 0.86 -14.79 5.62
CA VAL A 116 0.52 -13.78 4.61
C VAL A 116 1.14 -14.11 3.25
N GLN A 117 2.34 -14.69 3.23
CA GLN A 117 3.01 -15.10 2.00
C GLN A 117 2.32 -16.30 1.36
N GLU A 118 1.94 -17.32 2.14
CA GLU A 118 1.24 -18.52 1.67
C GLU A 118 -0.17 -18.22 1.15
N THR A 119 -0.89 -17.31 1.82
CA THR A 119 -2.26 -16.95 1.46
C THR A 119 -2.37 -15.86 0.40
N ARG A 120 -1.24 -15.30 -0.04
CA ARG A 120 -1.22 -14.28 -1.09
C ARG A 120 -1.69 -14.92 -2.40
N PRO A 121 -2.82 -14.47 -2.99
CA PRO A 121 -3.29 -15.02 -4.25
C PRO A 121 -2.21 -14.84 -5.33
N VAL A 122 -1.84 -15.95 -5.97
CA VAL A 122 -0.99 -15.95 -7.17
C VAL A 122 -1.76 -15.17 -8.23
N ARG A 123 -1.24 -13.99 -8.61
CA ARG A 123 -1.80 -13.26 -9.76
C ARG A 123 -1.70 -14.19 -10.97
N PRO A 124 -2.79 -14.44 -11.72
CA PRO A 124 -2.66 -15.05 -13.03
C PRO A 124 -1.66 -14.21 -13.83
N GLY A 125 -0.62 -14.85 -14.36
CA GLY A 125 0.27 -14.19 -15.30
C GLY A 125 -0.54 -13.64 -16.47
N PRO A 126 -0.06 -12.57 -17.16
CA PRO A 126 -0.75 -12.07 -18.35
C PRO A 126 -0.97 -13.25 -19.30
N ALA A 127 -2.23 -13.45 -19.71
CA ALA A 127 -2.57 -14.48 -20.68
C ALA A 127 -1.66 -14.31 -21.92
N PRO A 128 -1.11 -15.39 -22.49
CA PRO A 128 -0.29 -15.29 -23.69
C PRO A 128 -1.11 -14.55 -24.76
N ALA A 129 -0.55 -13.47 -25.29
CA ALA A 129 -1.18 -12.67 -26.33
C ALA A 129 -1.60 -13.59 -27.47
N ALA A 130 -2.91 -13.62 -27.78
CA ALA A 130 -3.42 -14.32 -28.93
C ALA A 130 -2.74 -13.74 -30.18
N VAL A 131 -1.94 -14.56 -30.87
CA VAL A 131 -1.32 -14.21 -32.14
C VAL A 131 -2.45 -13.97 -33.15
N PRO A 132 -2.60 -12.77 -33.74
CA PRO A 132 -3.62 -12.56 -34.76
C PRO A 132 -3.24 -13.36 -36.01
N ALA A 133 -4.12 -14.28 -36.41
CA ALA A 133 -4.01 -15.02 -37.66
C ALA A 133 -4.26 -14.05 -38.84
N ASN A 134 -3.20 -13.43 -39.35
CA ASN A 134 -3.25 -12.66 -40.58
C ASN A 134 -2.96 -13.56 -41.78
N GLY A 135 -3.89 -13.58 -42.75
CA GLY A 135 -3.52 -13.80 -44.16
C GLY A 135 -4.33 -14.82 -44.96
N ARG A 136 -5.62 -14.59 -45.16
CA ARG A 136 -6.31 -15.00 -46.40
C ARG A 136 -7.34 -13.95 -46.77
N LEU A 137 -6.98 -13.05 -47.69
CA LEU A 137 -7.83 -12.51 -48.76
C LEU A 137 -7.07 -11.36 -49.43
N ALA A 138 -6.51 -11.60 -50.62
CA ALA A 138 -6.37 -10.62 -51.69
C ALA A 138 -5.64 -11.28 -52.85
N ASP A 139 -6.38 -11.93 -53.75
CA ASP A 139 -5.90 -12.11 -55.12
C ASP A 139 -7.06 -11.89 -56.10
N GLN A 140 -7.43 -10.62 -56.25
CA GLN A 140 -8.19 -10.13 -57.39
C GLN A 140 -7.72 -8.72 -57.72
N ARG A 141 -6.88 -8.64 -58.75
CA ARG A 141 -6.82 -7.60 -59.82
C ARG A 141 -5.37 -7.33 -60.21
N ALA A 142 -4.96 -7.83 -61.38
CA ALA A 142 -4.70 -6.97 -62.55
C ALA A 142 -3.88 -7.72 -63.61
N ALA A 143 -4.50 -8.07 -64.73
CA ALA A 143 -3.81 -8.26 -66.02
C ALA A 143 -4.67 -7.66 -67.14
N ARG A 144 -4.60 -6.33 -67.21
CA ARG A 144 -4.44 -5.45 -68.39
C ARG A 144 -4.70 -6.05 -69.81
N ILE A 145 -5.75 -5.53 -70.46
CA ILE A 145 -5.83 -4.98 -71.84
C ILE A 145 -5.44 -5.84 -73.06
N THR A 146 -6.42 -6.05 -73.96
CA THR A 146 -6.32 -5.97 -75.45
C THR A 146 -7.75 -5.76 -76.00
N LEU A 147 -8.18 -4.55 -76.34
CA LEU A 147 -8.16 -3.83 -77.63
C LEU A 147 -8.89 -4.51 -78.82
N THR A 148 -9.80 -3.70 -79.40
CA THR A 148 -10.22 -3.54 -80.81
C THR A 148 -11.34 -4.37 -81.48
N HIS A 149 -12.32 -3.56 -81.92
CA HIS A 149 -13.26 -3.62 -83.06
C HIS A 149 -14.53 -4.46 -82.97
#